data_AF-A0A8H6YTM5-F1
#
_entry.id   AF-A0A8H6YTM5-F1
#
_cell.length_a   1.000
_cell.length_b   1.000
_cell.length_c   1.000
_cell.angle_alpha   90.00
_cell.angle_beta   90.00
_cell.angle_gamma   90.00
#
_symmetry.space_group_name_H-M   'P 1'
#
loop_
_entity.id
_entity.type
_entity.pdbx_description
1 polymer ?
#
loop_
_entity_poly.entity_id
_entity_poly.type
_entity_poly.pdbx_seq_one_letter_code
_entity_poly.pdbx_strand_id
1 'polypeptide(L)'
;MSTTVTTLASLAKAREEAKQRVATALPDDQSKAKAADDLVNKLNSPEVKKQAYETVKSLAQTIRNIRTGFISVADALVTFDSKNFKDQDGNVLSLGKEWTPLIKEFDTTLQFSLEQATDAVVMMKTVTAVLGDVAEADGKSLALELTQFMKELGPKEAGALEMKTKFQKLADDVILFNAKIDVALAKADAKIKADLENARTRVTSLSQELEALNEKINVGAGEIIGAIAVGASQAMTALFTLDFSGMMGAVNSIVNSVTHEAEMKKKAECEQSINLVNQEISDLLARDQDLATVRTRLEESKKVVASVSSQILIIVDIWKTINLDMHSLDQALSSQLKDNPVITKFFLKKLGVAKEIYHHLTLLLETYVEQTNAANPVNPK
;
A
#
# COMPACT_ATOMS: atom_id res chain seq x y z
N MET A 1 30.72 16.68 3.28
CA MET A 1 30.84 15.99 4.59
C MET A 1 30.60 16.91 5.81
N SER A 2 30.07 18.13 5.67
CA SER A 2 29.92 19.08 6.81
C SER A 2 28.52 19.12 7.44
N THR A 3 27.54 18.40 6.89
CA THR A 3 26.12 18.48 7.31
C THR A 3 25.76 17.47 8.40
N THR A 4 26.53 16.40 8.56
CA THR A 4 26.26 15.33 9.55
C THR A 4 26.75 15.67 10.96
N VAL A 5 27.72 16.59 11.09
CA VAL A 5 28.29 17.00 12.39
C VAL A 5 27.36 17.97 13.13
N THR A 6 26.61 18.80 12.40
CA THR A 6 25.72 19.83 12.98
C THR A 6 24.48 19.21 13.65
N THR A 7 23.96 18.10 13.13
CA THR A 7 22.78 17.39 13.67
C THR A 7 23.07 16.61 14.94
N LEU A 8 24.27 16.03 15.08
CA LEU A 8 24.70 15.34 16.30
C LEU A 8 24.97 16.33 17.45
N ALA A 9 25.58 17.48 17.15
CA ALA A 9 25.80 18.55 18.13
C ALA A 9 24.48 19.15 18.65
N SER A 10 23.47 19.32 17.78
CA SER A 10 22.15 19.79 18.19
C SER A 10 21.38 18.78 19.03
N LEU A 11 21.53 17.48 18.75
CA LEU A 11 20.91 16.41 19.55
C LEU A 11 21.56 16.30 20.94
N ALA A 12 22.88 16.43 21.03
CA ALA A 12 23.61 16.43 22.29
C ALA A 12 23.19 17.62 23.17
N LYS A 13 23.05 18.82 22.56
CA LYS A 13 22.59 20.02 23.27
C LYS A 13 21.14 19.88 23.75
N ALA A 14 20.23 19.40 22.91
CA ALA A 14 18.83 19.18 23.29
C ALA A 14 18.69 18.12 24.41
N ARG A 15 19.53 17.07 24.37
CA ARG A 15 19.59 16.07 25.44
C ARG A 15 20.04 16.69 26.76
N GLU A 16 21.01 17.59 26.73
CA GLU A 16 21.54 18.21 27.95
C GLU A 16 20.62 19.27 28.54
N GLU A 17 19.93 20.04 27.69
CA GLU A 17 18.84 20.93 28.11
C GLU A 17 17.68 20.13 28.72
N ALA A 18 17.33 18.97 28.15
CA ALA A 18 16.32 18.08 28.71
C ALA A 18 16.75 17.50 30.06
N LYS A 19 18.00 17.04 30.19
CA LYS A 19 18.54 16.58 31.48
C LYS A 19 18.53 17.68 32.53
N GLN A 20 18.92 18.91 32.18
CA GLN A 20 18.90 20.05 33.10
C GLN A 20 17.48 20.38 33.56
N ARG A 21 16.51 20.36 32.65
CA ARG A 21 15.09 20.58 32.97
C ARG A 21 14.55 19.50 33.91
N VAL A 22 14.87 18.23 33.67
CA VAL A 22 14.47 17.13 34.55
C VAL A 22 15.15 17.24 35.92
N ALA A 23 16.45 17.56 35.96
CA ALA A 23 17.20 17.75 37.21
C ALA A 23 16.68 18.93 38.04
N THR A 24 16.21 20.00 37.37
CA THR A 24 15.63 21.17 38.03
C THR A 24 14.20 20.91 38.51
N ALA A 25 13.43 20.12 37.76
CA ALA A 25 12.07 19.73 38.13
C ALA A 25 12.02 18.66 39.24
N LEU A 26 13.07 17.85 39.38
CA LEU A 26 13.18 16.76 40.36
C LEU A 26 14.49 16.89 41.16
N PRO A 27 14.64 17.96 41.97
CA PRO A 27 15.91 18.34 42.58
C PRO A 27 16.39 17.38 43.68
N ASP A 28 15.45 16.69 44.34
CA ASP A 28 15.74 15.79 45.46
C ASP A 28 15.07 14.42 45.28
N ASP A 29 15.49 13.45 46.09
CA ASP A 29 15.02 12.07 46.01
C ASP A 29 13.55 11.92 46.41
N GLN A 30 13.01 12.85 47.20
CA GLN A 30 11.59 12.87 47.59
C GLN A 30 10.72 13.30 46.40
N SER A 31 11.13 14.31 45.65
CA SER A 31 10.48 14.79 44.43
C SER A 31 10.53 13.75 43.33
N LYS A 32 11.68 13.07 43.15
CA LYS A 32 11.80 11.93 42.23
C LYS A 32 10.89 10.77 42.63
N ALA A 33 10.81 10.45 43.93
CA ALA A 33 9.93 9.40 44.42
C ALA A 33 8.46 9.74 44.22
N LYS A 34 8.06 10.98 44.50
CA LYS A 34 6.69 11.46 44.26
C LYS A 34 6.31 11.40 42.78
N ALA A 35 7.21 11.83 41.89
CA ALA A 35 6.97 11.75 40.44
C ALA A 35 6.85 10.30 39.94
N ALA A 36 7.63 9.39 40.52
CA ALA A 36 7.50 7.95 40.26
C ALA A 36 6.13 7.41 40.71
N ASP A 37 5.68 7.76 41.93
CA ASP A 37 4.38 7.35 42.46
C ASP A 37 3.22 7.96 41.63
N ASP A 38 3.31 9.23 41.26
CA ASP A 38 2.33 9.92 40.40
C ASP A 38 2.24 9.28 39.01
N LEU A 39 3.38 8.87 38.44
CA LEU A 39 3.43 8.13 37.16
C LEU A 39 2.76 6.76 37.29
N VAL A 40 3.07 5.99 38.33
CA VAL A 40 2.44 4.68 38.58
C VAL A 40 0.95 4.83 38.78
N ASN A 41 0.50 5.82 39.56
CA ASN A 41 -0.91 6.12 39.76
C ASN A 41 -1.60 6.49 38.44
N LYS A 42 -0.93 7.25 37.58
CA LYS A 42 -1.46 7.62 36.28
C LYS A 42 -1.55 6.42 35.33
N LEU A 43 -0.52 5.59 35.25
CA LEU A 43 -0.52 4.35 34.46
C LEU A 43 -1.60 3.37 34.92
N ASN A 44 -1.86 3.33 36.23
CA ASN A 44 -2.89 2.49 36.82
C ASN A 44 -4.30 3.08 36.77
N SER A 45 -4.44 4.34 36.34
CA SER A 45 -5.74 4.99 36.23
C SER A 45 -6.66 4.24 35.23
N PRO A 46 -7.96 4.10 35.53
CA PRO A 46 -8.92 3.47 34.63
C PRO A 46 -8.94 4.12 33.25
N GLU A 47 -8.74 5.43 33.18
CA GLU A 47 -8.73 6.20 31.93
C GLU A 47 -7.57 5.78 31.02
N VAL A 48 -6.35 5.65 31.56
CA VAL A 48 -5.18 5.24 30.77
C VAL A 48 -5.32 3.79 30.33
N LYS A 49 -5.76 2.89 31.22
CA LYS A 49 -6.04 1.49 30.87
C LYS A 49 -7.11 1.37 29.78
N LYS A 50 -8.18 2.15 29.87
CA LYS A 50 -9.23 2.20 28.84
C LYS A 50 -8.69 2.71 27.51
N GLN A 51 -7.90 3.79 27.52
CA GLN A 51 -7.30 4.36 26.31
C GLN A 51 -6.34 3.37 25.64
N ALA A 52 -5.51 2.70 26.43
CA ALA A 52 -4.62 1.64 25.97
C ALA A 52 -5.40 0.50 25.29
N TYR A 53 -6.46 0.00 25.93
CA TYR A 53 -7.33 -1.03 25.36
C TYR A 53 -7.99 -0.58 24.05
N GLU A 54 -8.58 0.62 24.01
CA GLU A 54 -9.20 1.16 22.79
C GLU A 54 -8.17 1.36 21.66
N THR A 55 -6.95 1.76 22.00
CA THR A 55 -5.85 1.88 21.04
C THR A 55 -5.51 0.52 20.43
N VAL A 56 -5.41 -0.55 21.23
CA VAL A 56 -5.14 -1.91 20.70
C VAL A 56 -6.32 -2.48 19.93
N LYS A 57 -7.55 -2.23 20.38
CA LYS A 57 -8.74 -2.61 19.62
C LYS A 57 -8.78 -1.92 18.26
N SER A 58 -8.42 -0.63 18.22
CA SER A 58 -8.28 0.12 16.97
C SER A 58 -7.17 -0.45 16.07
N LEU A 59 -6.10 -1.00 16.64
CA LEU A 59 -5.02 -1.66 15.90
C LEU A 59 -5.48 -2.96 15.23
N ALA A 60 -6.23 -3.81 15.93
CA ALA A 60 -6.77 -5.02 15.32
C ALA A 60 -7.79 -4.70 14.22
N GLN A 61 -8.62 -3.68 14.42
CA GLN A 61 -9.47 -3.16 13.37
C GLN A 61 -8.64 -2.62 12.20
N THR A 62 -7.53 -1.96 12.49
CA THR A 62 -6.59 -1.46 11.49
C THR A 62 -6.00 -2.60 10.66
N ILE A 63 -5.58 -3.69 11.28
CA ILE A 63 -5.07 -4.89 10.58
C ILE A 63 -6.14 -5.52 9.68
N ARG A 64 -7.38 -5.63 10.17
CA ARG A 64 -8.52 -6.09 9.35
C ARG A 64 -8.71 -5.19 8.14
N ASN A 65 -8.74 -3.87 8.37
CA ASN A 65 -8.90 -2.89 7.30
C ASN A 65 -7.77 -2.96 6.29
N ILE A 66 -6.51 -3.14 6.73
CA ILE A 66 -5.36 -3.34 5.84
C ILE A 66 -5.59 -4.56 4.96
N ARG A 67 -5.96 -5.71 5.56
CA ARG A 67 -6.16 -6.96 4.82
C ARG A 67 -7.33 -6.89 3.84
N THR A 68 -8.46 -6.35 4.27
CA THR A 68 -9.60 -6.06 3.40
C THR A 68 -9.18 -5.15 2.26
N GLY A 69 -8.32 -4.16 2.55
CA GLY A 69 -7.77 -3.29 1.53
C GLY A 69 -6.91 -4.03 0.51
N PHE A 70 -5.99 -4.89 0.96
CA PHE A 70 -5.19 -5.75 0.08
C PHE A 70 -6.05 -6.63 -0.83
N ILE A 71 -7.10 -7.24 -0.29
CA ILE A 71 -8.04 -8.09 -1.04
C ILE A 71 -8.84 -7.26 -2.05
N SER A 72 -9.35 -6.10 -1.64
CA SER A 72 -10.11 -5.21 -2.53
C SER A 72 -9.26 -4.72 -3.71
N VAL A 73 -8.01 -4.37 -3.46
CA VAL A 73 -7.07 -4.00 -4.53
C VAL A 73 -6.81 -5.21 -5.43
N ALA A 74 -6.59 -6.39 -4.87
CA ALA A 74 -6.36 -7.61 -5.66
C ALA A 74 -7.53 -7.91 -6.61
N ASP A 75 -8.78 -7.76 -6.16
CA ASP A 75 -9.97 -7.95 -6.99
C ASP A 75 -10.03 -6.95 -8.17
N ALA A 76 -9.70 -5.68 -7.91
CA ALA A 76 -9.61 -4.67 -8.95
C ALA A 76 -8.50 -4.99 -9.98
N LEU A 77 -7.36 -5.50 -9.51
CA LEU A 77 -6.25 -5.90 -10.37
C LEU A 77 -6.55 -7.18 -11.18
N VAL A 78 -7.28 -8.14 -10.61
CA VAL A 78 -7.77 -9.31 -11.37
C VAL A 78 -8.69 -8.86 -12.50
N THR A 79 -9.57 -7.89 -12.22
CA THR A 79 -10.42 -7.30 -13.26
C THR A 79 -9.56 -6.66 -14.37
N PHE A 80 -8.54 -5.86 -14.02
CA PHE A 80 -7.61 -5.26 -14.99
C PHE A 80 -6.86 -6.32 -15.82
N ASP A 81 -6.24 -7.30 -15.15
CA ASP A 81 -5.45 -8.36 -15.79
C ASP A 81 -6.32 -9.22 -16.73
N SER A 82 -7.58 -9.49 -16.35
CA SER A 82 -8.51 -10.28 -17.17
C SER A 82 -8.87 -9.62 -18.51
N LYS A 83 -8.77 -8.28 -18.60
CA LYS A 83 -9.04 -7.52 -19.81
C LYS A 83 -7.87 -7.54 -20.80
N ASN A 84 -6.71 -8.06 -20.41
CA ASN A 84 -5.53 -8.18 -21.28
C ASN A 84 -5.19 -6.88 -22.03
N PHE A 85 -5.19 -5.75 -21.29
CA PHE A 85 -4.71 -4.49 -21.85
C PHE A 85 -3.26 -4.62 -22.30
N LYS A 86 -2.93 -4.01 -23.44
CA LYS A 86 -1.60 -4.08 -24.04
C LYS A 86 -0.93 -2.72 -24.00
N ASP A 87 0.39 -2.70 -23.94
CA ASP A 87 1.19 -1.51 -24.17
C ASP A 87 1.46 -1.28 -25.68
N GLN A 88 2.27 -0.26 -25.98
CA GLN A 88 2.67 0.11 -27.34
C GLN A 88 3.46 -1.00 -28.06
N ASP A 89 4.18 -1.82 -27.30
CA ASP A 89 4.97 -2.94 -27.83
C ASP A 89 4.12 -4.21 -28.00
N GLY A 90 2.84 -4.16 -27.62
CA GLY A 90 1.91 -5.28 -27.71
C GLY A 90 1.99 -6.27 -26.55
N ASN A 91 2.79 -5.95 -25.51
CA ASN A 91 2.90 -6.78 -24.31
C ASN A 91 1.66 -6.61 -23.45
N VAL A 92 1.17 -7.72 -22.88
CA VAL A 92 0.04 -7.69 -21.94
C VAL A 92 0.51 -7.11 -20.61
N LEU A 93 -0.16 -6.06 -20.16
CA LEU A 93 0.02 -5.45 -18.85
C LEU A 93 -0.62 -6.34 -17.80
N SER A 94 0.14 -6.71 -16.76
CA SER A 94 -0.36 -7.48 -15.62
C SER A 94 0.19 -6.91 -14.33
N LEU A 95 -0.70 -6.54 -13.42
CA LEU A 95 -0.38 -5.93 -12.14
C LEU A 95 -0.63 -6.89 -10.97
N GLY A 96 -1.55 -7.85 -11.12
CA GLY A 96 -1.90 -8.79 -10.05
C GLY A 96 -0.72 -9.66 -9.59
N LYS A 97 0.18 -10.01 -10.53
CA LYS A 97 1.40 -10.77 -10.24
C LYS A 97 2.38 -10.01 -9.35
N GLU A 98 2.43 -8.69 -9.45
CA GLU A 98 3.29 -7.83 -8.63
C GLU A 98 2.65 -7.49 -7.28
N TRP A 99 1.32 -7.46 -7.19
CA TRP A 99 0.58 -7.20 -5.95
C TRP A 99 0.56 -8.39 -4.99
N THR A 100 0.38 -9.60 -5.52
CA THR A 100 0.23 -10.82 -4.69
C THR A 100 1.40 -11.03 -3.72
N PRO A 101 2.68 -10.83 -4.11
CA PRO A 101 3.81 -10.89 -3.17
C PRO A 101 3.69 -9.91 -2.00
N LEU A 102 3.12 -8.72 -2.19
CA LEU A 102 2.96 -7.73 -1.12
C LEU A 102 1.95 -8.18 -0.06
N ILE A 103 0.86 -8.84 -0.49
CA ILE A 103 -0.11 -9.45 0.44
C ILE A 103 0.58 -10.52 1.29
N LYS A 104 1.39 -11.37 0.65
CA LYS A 104 2.14 -12.42 1.34
C LYS A 104 3.18 -11.83 2.30
N GLU A 105 3.88 -10.77 1.90
CA GLU A 105 4.85 -10.06 2.74
C GLU A 105 4.15 -9.42 3.95
N PHE A 106 2.96 -8.84 3.77
CA PHE A 106 2.13 -8.36 4.88
C PHE A 106 1.78 -9.48 5.86
N ASP A 107 1.17 -10.57 5.38
CA ASP A 107 0.75 -11.69 6.23
C ASP A 107 1.95 -12.32 6.97
N THR A 108 3.09 -12.48 6.28
CA THR A 108 4.32 -13.03 6.87
C THR A 108 4.91 -12.09 7.93
N THR A 109 4.96 -10.78 7.63
CA THR A 109 5.49 -9.78 8.57
C THR A 109 4.58 -9.65 9.80
N LEU A 110 3.27 -9.71 9.59
CA LEU A 110 2.28 -9.71 10.67
C LEU A 110 2.44 -10.94 11.56
N GLN A 111 2.55 -12.13 10.98
CA GLN A 111 2.76 -13.36 11.75
C GLN A 111 4.04 -13.27 12.59
N PHE A 112 5.15 -12.87 11.97
CA PHE A 112 6.42 -12.72 12.70
C PHE A 112 6.32 -11.63 13.78
N SER A 113 5.57 -10.55 13.53
CA SER A 113 5.28 -9.53 14.55
C SER A 113 4.52 -10.09 15.75
N LEU A 114 3.59 -11.02 15.54
CA LEU A 114 2.86 -11.70 16.63
C LEU A 114 3.78 -12.63 17.43
N GLU A 115 4.67 -13.35 16.77
CA GLU A 115 5.69 -14.19 17.42
C GLU A 115 6.61 -13.32 18.30
N GLN A 116 7.11 -12.19 17.76
CA GLN A 116 7.94 -11.26 18.54
C GLN A 116 7.18 -10.64 19.72
N ALA A 117 5.91 -10.28 19.54
CA ALA A 117 5.07 -9.74 20.61
C ALA A 117 4.84 -10.78 21.71
N THR A 118 4.58 -12.04 21.34
CA THR A 118 4.39 -13.14 22.28
C THR A 118 5.65 -13.41 23.09
N ASP A 119 6.80 -13.44 22.43
CA ASP A 119 8.08 -13.61 23.12
C ASP A 119 8.38 -12.44 24.07
N ALA A 120 8.09 -11.21 23.64
CA ALA A 120 8.27 -10.02 24.47
C ALA A 120 7.35 -10.05 25.70
N VAL A 121 6.10 -10.51 25.55
CA VAL A 121 5.17 -10.75 26.68
C VAL A 121 5.74 -11.73 27.68
N VAL A 122 6.24 -12.88 27.22
CA VAL A 122 6.83 -13.90 28.11
C VAL A 122 8.02 -13.31 28.87
N MET A 123 8.90 -12.62 28.17
CA MET A 123 10.05 -11.96 28.76
C MET A 123 9.66 -10.91 29.80
N MET A 124 8.72 -10.01 29.47
CA MET A 124 8.26 -8.96 30.37
C MET A 124 7.57 -9.52 31.61
N LYS A 125 6.83 -10.62 31.48
CA LYS A 125 6.25 -11.33 32.64
C LYS A 125 7.32 -11.90 33.55
N THR A 126 8.33 -12.57 32.99
CA THR A 126 9.48 -13.10 33.76
C THR A 126 10.15 -11.99 34.55
N VAL A 127 10.36 -10.84 33.92
CA VAL A 127 11.01 -9.68 34.55
C VAL A 127 10.11 -9.06 35.60
N THR A 128 8.83 -8.88 35.30
CA THR A 128 7.84 -8.38 36.26
C THR A 128 7.81 -9.25 37.53
N ALA A 129 7.97 -10.57 37.38
CA ALA A 129 8.08 -11.51 38.49
C ALA A 129 9.40 -11.33 39.26
N VAL A 130 10.55 -11.23 38.57
CA VAL A 130 11.86 -10.95 39.19
C VAL A 130 11.86 -9.62 39.97
N LEU A 131 11.17 -8.61 39.44
CA LEU A 131 11.07 -7.28 40.07
C LEU A 131 10.02 -7.24 41.19
N GLY A 132 9.18 -8.25 41.32
CA GLY A 132 8.05 -8.30 42.23
C GLY A 132 8.31 -9.19 43.45
N ASP A 133 9.32 -8.85 44.26
CA ASP A 133 9.51 -9.22 45.69
C ASP A 133 11.00 -9.10 46.08
N VAL A 134 11.64 -7.96 45.78
CA VAL A 134 13.07 -7.77 46.03
C VAL A 134 13.29 -7.03 47.34
N ALA A 135 13.91 -7.69 48.33
CA ALA A 135 14.44 -7.03 49.52
C ALA A 135 15.85 -6.47 49.25
N GLU A 136 16.28 -5.49 50.04
CA GLU A 136 17.61 -4.89 49.92
C GLU A 136 18.74 -5.92 50.13
N ALA A 137 18.47 -7.00 50.88
CA ALA A 137 19.38 -8.12 51.09
C ALA A 137 19.62 -8.97 49.82
N ASP A 138 18.73 -8.91 48.83
CA ASP A 138 18.78 -9.72 47.61
C ASP A 138 19.66 -9.09 46.52
N GLY A 139 20.37 -8.00 46.85
CA GLY A 139 21.04 -7.13 45.89
C GLY A 139 21.94 -7.85 44.87
N LYS A 140 22.70 -8.86 45.31
CA LYS A 140 23.57 -9.66 44.41
C LYS A 140 22.78 -10.59 43.49
N SER A 141 21.72 -11.21 44.00
CA SER A 141 20.85 -12.09 43.21
C SER A 141 20.08 -11.27 42.18
N LEU A 142 19.52 -10.13 42.59
CA LEU A 142 18.83 -9.22 41.68
C LEU A 142 19.78 -8.66 40.61
N ALA A 143 21.02 -8.30 40.95
CA ALA A 143 21.99 -7.84 39.97
C ALA A 143 22.30 -8.91 38.91
N LEU A 144 22.39 -10.19 39.31
CA LEU A 144 22.59 -11.31 38.39
C LEU A 144 21.38 -11.50 37.46
N GLU A 145 20.18 -11.53 38.02
CA GLU A 145 18.92 -11.65 37.26
C GLU A 145 18.72 -10.49 36.29
N LEU A 146 19.00 -9.24 36.71
CA LEU A 146 18.95 -8.07 35.84
C LEU A 146 19.99 -8.16 34.71
N THR A 147 21.18 -8.70 34.98
CA THR A 147 22.20 -8.90 33.95
C THR A 147 21.76 -9.94 32.92
N GLN A 148 21.17 -11.04 33.37
CA GLN A 148 20.61 -12.06 32.48
C GLN A 148 19.46 -11.49 31.65
N PHE A 149 18.57 -10.70 32.26
CA PHE A 149 17.50 -10.01 31.56
C PHE A 149 18.01 -9.06 30.48
N MET A 150 19.02 -8.21 30.76
CA MET A 150 19.61 -7.33 29.75
C MET A 150 20.16 -8.11 28.54
N LYS A 151 20.77 -9.28 28.79
CA LYS A 151 21.26 -10.17 27.74
C LYS A 151 20.14 -10.70 26.84
N GLU A 152 18.96 -10.95 27.41
CA GLU A 152 17.77 -11.35 26.66
C GLU A 152 17.09 -10.17 25.96
N LEU A 153 17.22 -8.95 26.50
CA LEU A 153 16.56 -7.73 26.02
C LEU A 153 17.13 -7.26 24.68
N GLY A 154 18.45 -7.33 24.52
CA GLY A 154 19.13 -6.92 23.29
C GLY A 154 18.57 -7.58 22.02
N PRO A 155 18.43 -8.92 21.96
CA PRO A 155 17.78 -9.59 20.85
C PRO A 155 16.33 -9.14 20.57
N LYS A 156 15.56 -8.79 21.61
CA LYS A 156 14.17 -8.31 21.46
C LYS A 156 14.11 -6.88 20.96
N GLU A 157 15.03 -6.03 21.40
CA GLU A 157 15.22 -4.68 20.85
C GLU A 157 15.53 -4.74 19.34
N ALA A 158 16.45 -5.64 18.95
CA ALA A 158 16.78 -5.86 17.55
C ALA A 158 15.58 -6.40 16.74
N GLY A 159 14.80 -7.32 17.30
CA GLY A 159 13.56 -7.82 16.69
C GLY A 159 12.52 -6.73 16.46
N ALA A 160 12.33 -5.83 17.43
CA ALA A 160 11.46 -4.67 17.30
C ALA A 160 11.92 -3.71 16.18
N LEU A 161 13.22 -3.46 16.08
CA LEU A 161 13.80 -2.65 15.00
C LEU A 161 13.64 -3.32 13.62
N GLU A 162 13.79 -4.64 13.56
CA GLU A 162 13.55 -5.42 12.35
C GLU A 162 12.08 -5.29 11.91
N MET A 163 11.12 -5.36 12.83
CA MET A 163 9.69 -5.19 12.55
C MET A 163 9.36 -3.82 12.00
N LYS A 164 9.87 -2.78 12.66
CA LYS A 164 9.77 -1.41 12.16
C LYS A 164 10.26 -1.33 10.70
N THR A 165 11.42 -1.93 10.42
CA THR A 165 12.05 -1.87 9.09
C THR A 165 11.24 -2.62 8.03
N LYS A 166 10.75 -3.84 8.34
CA LYS A 166 9.93 -4.63 7.41
C LYS A 166 8.61 -3.94 7.07
N PHE A 167 7.89 -3.43 8.08
CA PHE A 167 6.64 -2.71 7.85
C PHE A 167 6.85 -1.39 7.11
N GLN A 168 7.92 -0.64 7.41
CA GLN A 168 8.25 0.57 6.65
C GLN A 168 8.52 0.25 5.18
N LYS A 169 9.35 -0.76 4.91
CA LYS A 169 9.64 -1.21 3.54
C LYS A 169 8.35 -1.61 2.81
N LEU A 170 7.49 -2.39 3.46
CA LEU A 170 6.20 -2.78 2.88
C LEU A 170 5.31 -1.56 2.57
N ALA A 171 5.26 -0.57 3.46
CA ALA A 171 4.51 0.66 3.23
C ALA A 171 5.05 1.45 2.02
N ASP A 172 6.38 1.52 1.87
CA ASP A 172 7.05 2.15 0.74
C ASP A 172 6.81 1.38 -0.57
N ASP A 173 6.88 0.06 -0.54
CA ASP A 173 6.63 -0.82 -1.70
C ASP A 173 5.16 -0.69 -2.18
N VAL A 174 4.21 -0.60 -1.24
CA VAL A 174 2.78 -0.35 -1.52
C VAL A 174 2.57 1.04 -2.16
N ILE A 175 3.28 2.08 -1.69
CA ILE A 175 3.26 3.41 -2.32
C ILE A 175 3.86 3.36 -3.73
N LEU A 176 4.98 2.68 -3.92
CA LEU A 176 5.61 2.54 -5.23
C LEU A 176 4.69 1.80 -6.21
N PHE A 177 3.98 0.78 -5.75
CA PHE A 177 2.99 0.06 -6.55
C PHE A 177 1.86 0.97 -7.03
N ASN A 178 1.44 1.95 -6.22
CA ASN A 178 0.45 2.96 -6.59
C ASN A 178 0.86 3.71 -7.89
N ALA A 179 2.14 4.07 -8.01
CA ALA A 179 2.66 4.73 -9.21
C ALA A 179 2.71 3.78 -10.41
N LYS A 180 2.90 2.48 -10.20
CA LYS A 180 2.86 1.48 -11.28
C LYS A 180 1.47 1.32 -11.88
N ILE A 181 0.42 1.44 -11.07
CA ILE A 181 -0.98 1.46 -11.55
C ILE A 181 -1.16 2.59 -12.56
N ASP A 182 -0.71 3.80 -12.21
CA ASP A 182 -0.83 4.98 -13.08
C ASP A 182 -0.08 4.80 -14.41
N VAL A 183 1.13 4.27 -14.35
CA VAL A 183 1.94 3.98 -15.55
C VAL A 183 1.26 2.94 -16.43
N ALA A 184 0.71 1.86 -15.85
CA ALA A 184 0.02 0.82 -16.62
C ALA A 184 -1.25 1.35 -17.29
N LEU A 185 -2.05 2.14 -16.57
CA LEU A 185 -3.24 2.80 -17.11
C LEU A 185 -2.90 3.77 -18.23
N ALA A 186 -1.83 4.55 -18.09
CA ALA A 186 -1.37 5.47 -19.13
C ALA A 186 -0.88 4.73 -20.39
N LYS A 187 -0.16 3.61 -20.22
CA LYS A 187 0.28 2.77 -21.34
C LYS A 187 -0.89 2.15 -22.09
N ALA A 188 -1.87 1.61 -21.38
CA ALA A 188 -3.09 1.04 -21.97
C ALA A 188 -3.88 2.10 -22.75
N ASP A 189 -4.06 3.28 -22.16
CA ASP A 189 -4.76 4.43 -22.77
C ASP A 189 -4.06 4.89 -24.06
N ALA A 190 -2.74 5.05 -24.01
CA ALA A 190 -1.94 5.42 -25.16
C ALA A 190 -2.04 4.40 -26.29
N LYS A 191 -2.05 3.09 -25.97
CA LYS A 191 -2.19 2.03 -26.98
C LYS A 191 -3.56 2.05 -27.65
N ILE A 192 -4.64 2.13 -26.88
CA ILE A 192 -6.01 2.15 -27.41
C ILE A 192 -6.21 3.38 -28.31
N LYS A 193 -5.71 4.55 -27.90
CA LYS A 193 -5.76 5.78 -28.72
C LYS A 193 -5.00 5.63 -30.03
N ALA A 194 -3.78 5.09 -29.99
CA ALA A 194 -2.98 4.86 -31.19
C ALA A 194 -3.66 3.86 -32.14
N ASP A 195 -4.25 2.79 -31.61
CA ASP A 195 -4.97 1.81 -32.42
C ASP A 195 -6.22 2.40 -33.07
N LEU A 196 -6.99 3.21 -32.33
CA LEU A 196 -8.15 3.93 -32.86
C LEU A 196 -7.76 4.90 -33.98
N GLU A 197 -6.68 5.66 -33.80
CA GLU A 197 -6.17 6.57 -34.82
C GLU A 197 -5.72 5.83 -36.09
N ASN A 198 -5.00 4.72 -35.93
CA ASN A 198 -4.58 3.87 -37.03
C ASN A 198 -5.77 3.25 -37.77
N ALA A 199 -6.77 2.72 -37.05
CA ALA A 199 -7.97 2.14 -37.64
C ALA A 199 -8.78 3.20 -38.40
N ARG A 200 -8.93 4.40 -37.85
CA ARG A 200 -9.59 5.54 -38.53
C ARG A 200 -8.86 5.94 -39.80
N THR A 201 -7.53 6.05 -39.76
CA THR A 201 -6.70 6.34 -40.93
C THR A 201 -6.90 5.29 -42.03
N ARG A 202 -6.98 4.01 -41.65
CA ARG A 202 -7.28 2.91 -42.58
C ARG A 202 -8.68 3.03 -43.20
N VAL A 203 -9.72 3.34 -42.41
CA VAL A 203 -11.07 3.58 -42.96
C VAL A 203 -11.07 4.75 -43.94
N THR A 204 -10.40 5.87 -43.61
CA THR A 204 -10.30 7.02 -44.51
C THR A 204 -9.60 6.63 -45.82
N SER A 205 -8.49 5.90 -45.75
CA SER A 205 -7.77 5.43 -46.94
C SER A 205 -8.63 4.49 -47.80
N LEU A 206 -9.32 3.52 -47.19
CA LEU A 206 -10.20 2.59 -47.92
C LEU A 206 -11.40 3.33 -48.54
N SER A 207 -11.97 4.32 -47.85
CA SER A 207 -13.07 5.13 -48.36
C SER A 207 -12.67 5.94 -49.60
N GLN A 208 -11.45 6.51 -49.59
CA GLN A 208 -10.89 7.20 -50.75
C GLN A 208 -10.64 6.24 -51.92
N GLU A 209 -10.19 5.02 -51.65
CA GLU A 209 -10.02 3.98 -52.69
C GLU A 209 -11.38 3.55 -53.28
N LEU A 210 -12.40 3.39 -52.44
CA LEU A 210 -13.77 3.08 -52.86
C LEU A 210 -14.36 4.18 -53.75
N GLU A 211 -14.14 5.45 -53.38
CA GLU A 211 -14.56 6.61 -54.17
C GLU A 211 -13.88 6.62 -55.54
N ALA A 212 -12.56 6.42 -55.59
CA ALA A 212 -11.81 6.33 -56.85
C ALA A 212 -12.24 5.14 -57.72
N LEU A 213 -12.61 3.99 -57.12
CA LEU A 213 -13.17 2.85 -57.83
C LEU A 213 -14.55 3.16 -58.41
N ASN A 214 -15.42 3.83 -57.62
CA ASN A 214 -16.74 4.25 -58.09
C ASN A 214 -16.64 5.26 -59.24
N GLU A 215 -15.71 6.21 -59.18
CA GLU A 215 -15.46 7.14 -60.30
C GLU A 215 -15.04 6.39 -61.57
N LYS A 216 -14.16 5.40 -61.47
CA LYS A 216 -13.74 4.57 -62.63
C LYS A 216 -14.90 3.78 -63.23
N ILE A 217 -15.74 3.18 -62.38
CA ILE A 217 -16.92 2.43 -62.82
C ILE A 217 -17.93 3.38 -63.50
N ASN A 218 -18.13 4.58 -62.94
CA ASN A 218 -19.07 5.59 -63.46
C ASN A 218 -18.56 6.30 -64.73
N VAL A 219 -17.25 6.45 -64.92
CA VAL A 219 -16.69 6.97 -66.19
C VAL A 219 -16.82 5.92 -67.32
N GLY A 220 -16.89 4.63 -66.98
CA GLY A 220 -17.16 3.55 -67.93
C GLY A 220 -18.65 3.34 -68.26
N ALA A 221 -19.56 3.76 -67.38
CA ALA A 221 -21.01 3.64 -67.52
C ALA A 221 -21.65 5.04 -67.53
N GLY A 222 -21.99 5.57 -68.70
CA GLY A 222 -22.51 6.94 -68.85
C GLY A 222 -23.56 7.36 -67.82
N GLU A 223 -23.30 8.50 -67.16
CA GLU A 223 -24.16 9.34 -66.32
C GLU A 223 -25.20 8.64 -65.42
N ILE A 224 -24.85 8.26 -64.17
CA ILE A 224 -25.78 8.32 -63.01
C ILE A 224 -25.04 8.69 -61.69
N ILE A 225 -25.30 9.93 -61.22
CA ILE A 225 -25.47 10.48 -59.84
C ILE A 225 -24.61 9.84 -58.71
N GLY A 226 -23.70 10.51 -58.00
CA GLY A 226 -23.66 11.94 -57.60
C GLY A 226 -23.98 12.21 -56.12
N ALA A 227 -24.00 11.21 -55.22
CA ALA A 227 -24.52 11.39 -53.86
C ALA A 227 -23.57 11.06 -52.68
N ILE A 228 -22.42 10.42 -52.88
CA ILE A 228 -21.55 9.98 -51.76
C ILE A 228 -20.36 10.94 -51.51
N ALA A 229 -19.96 11.75 -52.50
CA ALA A 229 -18.69 12.50 -52.48
C ALA A 229 -18.64 13.75 -51.55
N VAL A 230 -19.77 14.25 -51.04
CA VAL A 230 -19.79 15.57 -50.35
C VAL A 230 -19.62 15.48 -48.82
N GLY A 231 -19.56 14.29 -48.23
CA GLY A 231 -19.63 14.12 -46.76
C GLY A 231 -18.32 13.81 -46.01
N ALA A 232 -17.24 13.41 -46.69
CA ALA A 232 -16.13 12.73 -46.02
C ALA A 232 -15.25 13.63 -45.13
N SER A 233 -15.16 14.94 -45.41
CA SER A 233 -14.32 15.86 -44.62
C SER A 233 -14.99 16.39 -43.36
N GLN A 234 -16.33 16.45 -43.29
CA GLN A 234 -17.08 16.86 -42.09
C GLN A 234 -17.51 15.67 -41.20
N ALA A 235 -17.41 14.42 -41.70
CA ALA A 235 -17.80 13.22 -40.95
C ALA A 235 -16.83 12.87 -39.80
N MET A 236 -15.57 13.33 -39.82
CA MET A 236 -14.61 13.04 -38.75
C MET A 236 -15.04 13.59 -37.37
N THR A 237 -15.78 14.70 -37.33
CA THR A 237 -16.34 15.24 -36.09
C THR A 237 -17.65 14.57 -35.69
N ALA A 238 -18.46 14.13 -36.68
CA ALA A 238 -19.74 13.46 -36.45
C ALA A 238 -19.59 11.98 -36.02
N LEU A 239 -18.50 11.31 -36.39
CA LEU A 239 -18.15 9.93 -36.01
C LEU A 239 -17.92 9.74 -34.50
N PHE A 240 -17.72 10.81 -33.74
CA PHE A 240 -17.70 10.76 -32.27
C PHE A 240 -19.11 10.89 -31.65
N THR A 241 -20.14 11.22 -32.44
CA THR A 241 -21.47 11.61 -31.93
C THR A 241 -22.65 10.81 -32.50
N LEU A 242 -22.47 9.99 -33.54
CA LEU A 242 -23.58 9.30 -34.22
C LEU A 242 -23.58 7.77 -33.99
N ASP A 243 -24.79 7.21 -33.91
CA ASP A 243 -25.07 5.77 -33.85
C ASP A 243 -24.63 5.10 -35.16
N PHE A 244 -23.73 4.13 -35.03
CA PHE A 244 -23.07 3.36 -36.08
C PHE A 244 -24.04 2.69 -37.08
N SER A 245 -25.28 2.44 -36.66
CA SER A 245 -26.33 1.81 -37.48
C SER A 245 -26.72 2.65 -38.72
N GLY A 246 -26.57 3.97 -38.68
CA GLY A 246 -26.94 4.86 -39.79
C GLY A 246 -25.99 4.83 -40.99
N MET A 247 -24.70 4.56 -40.77
CA MET A 247 -23.70 4.52 -41.85
C MET A 247 -23.80 3.27 -42.73
N MET A 248 -24.22 2.14 -42.17
CA MET A 248 -24.30 0.86 -42.88
C MET A 248 -25.38 0.84 -43.98
N GLY A 249 -26.42 1.67 -43.87
CA GLY A 249 -27.55 1.67 -44.81
C GLY A 249 -27.22 2.25 -46.20
N ALA A 250 -26.21 3.11 -46.32
CA ALA A 250 -25.91 3.83 -47.55
C ALA A 250 -25.07 3.03 -48.57
N VAL A 251 -24.38 1.96 -48.13
CA VAL A 251 -23.41 1.23 -48.97
C VAL A 251 -24.09 0.20 -49.91
N ASN A 252 -25.31 -0.25 -49.60
CA ASN A 252 -25.91 -1.42 -50.28
C ASN A 252 -26.75 -1.14 -51.53
N SER A 253 -26.92 0.11 -51.97
CA SER A 253 -27.68 0.41 -53.19
C SER A 253 -26.73 0.85 -54.30
N ILE A 254 -26.87 0.27 -55.50
CA ILE A 254 -26.20 0.56 -56.78
C ILE A 254 -25.39 -0.66 -57.26
N VAL A 255 -26.10 -1.59 -57.90
CA VAL A 255 -25.52 -2.56 -58.85
C VAL A 255 -26.52 -2.73 -59.98
N ASN A 256 -26.20 -2.30 -61.20
CA ASN A 256 -26.73 -2.92 -62.43
C ASN A 256 -25.93 -2.52 -63.70
N SER A 257 -25.43 -3.57 -64.36
CA SER A 257 -24.99 -3.74 -65.76
C SER A 257 -23.74 -3.02 -66.30
N VAL A 258 -22.90 -3.83 -66.97
CA VAL A 258 -21.73 -3.56 -67.86
C VAL A 258 -20.34 -3.94 -67.27
N THR A 259 -19.47 -4.38 -68.17
CA THR A 259 -18.22 -5.17 -68.07
C THR A 259 -17.09 -4.56 -67.20
N HIS A 260 -17.27 -4.56 -65.89
CA HIS A 260 -16.27 -4.16 -64.89
C HIS A 260 -16.12 -5.21 -63.77
N GLU A 261 -16.07 -6.50 -64.12
CA GLU A 261 -16.05 -7.59 -63.14
C GLU A 261 -14.85 -7.49 -62.16
N ALA A 262 -13.68 -7.06 -62.65
CA ALA A 262 -12.50 -6.86 -61.82
C ALA A 262 -12.63 -5.67 -60.86
N GLU A 263 -13.15 -4.52 -61.33
CA GLU A 263 -13.37 -3.34 -60.49
C GLU A 263 -14.50 -3.55 -59.48
N MET A 264 -15.57 -4.26 -59.87
CA MET A 264 -16.66 -4.65 -58.97
C MET A 264 -16.19 -5.60 -57.87
N LYS A 265 -15.30 -6.54 -58.19
CA LYS A 265 -14.68 -7.41 -57.18
C LYS A 265 -13.83 -6.60 -56.20
N LYS A 266 -12.99 -5.69 -56.69
CA LYS A 266 -12.19 -4.80 -55.83
C LYS A 266 -13.05 -3.90 -54.95
N LYS A 267 -14.16 -3.39 -55.48
CA LYS A 267 -15.15 -2.62 -54.73
C LYS A 267 -15.70 -3.44 -53.57
N ALA A 268 -16.15 -4.67 -53.84
CA ALA A 268 -16.68 -5.56 -52.81
C ALA A 268 -15.62 -5.91 -51.73
N GLU A 269 -14.37 -6.15 -52.13
CA GLU A 269 -13.23 -6.37 -51.22
C GLU A 269 -12.95 -5.13 -50.34
N CYS A 270 -13.05 -3.93 -50.91
CA CYS A 270 -12.88 -2.66 -50.21
C CYS A 270 -14.02 -2.42 -49.19
N GLU A 271 -15.28 -2.63 -49.59
CA GLU A 271 -16.45 -2.54 -48.71
C GLU A 271 -16.36 -3.54 -47.55
N GLN A 272 -15.96 -4.78 -47.85
CA GLN A 272 -15.73 -5.79 -46.82
C GLN A 272 -14.61 -5.35 -45.86
N SER A 273 -13.52 -4.79 -46.37
CA SER A 273 -12.41 -4.29 -45.55
C SER A 273 -12.84 -3.12 -44.66
N ILE A 274 -13.65 -2.19 -45.18
CA ILE A 274 -14.23 -1.09 -44.39
C ILE A 274 -15.08 -1.65 -43.25
N ASN A 275 -15.94 -2.64 -43.53
CA ASN A 275 -16.77 -3.27 -42.51
C ASN A 275 -15.92 -3.93 -41.40
N LEU A 276 -14.84 -4.62 -41.77
CA LEU A 276 -13.92 -5.22 -40.80
C LEU A 276 -13.19 -4.18 -39.94
N VAL A 277 -12.69 -3.08 -40.55
CA VAL A 277 -12.02 -2.02 -39.78
C VAL A 277 -13.01 -1.26 -38.89
N ASN A 278 -14.26 -1.10 -39.34
CA ASN A 278 -15.29 -0.51 -38.50
C ASN A 278 -15.67 -1.39 -37.30
N GLN A 279 -15.69 -2.72 -37.47
CA GLN A 279 -15.82 -3.66 -36.34
C GLN A 279 -14.63 -3.50 -35.37
N GLU A 280 -13.40 -3.41 -35.90
CA GLU A 280 -12.20 -3.14 -35.11
C GLU A 280 -12.31 -1.82 -34.31
N ILE A 281 -12.82 -0.74 -34.91
CA ILE A 281 -13.07 0.54 -34.21
C ILE A 281 -14.10 0.37 -33.09
N SER A 282 -15.21 -0.33 -33.35
CA SER A 282 -16.24 -0.60 -32.34
C SER A 282 -15.67 -1.37 -31.15
N ASP A 283 -14.86 -2.40 -31.41
CA ASP A 283 -14.20 -3.19 -30.38
C ASP A 283 -13.20 -2.34 -29.58
N LEU A 284 -12.44 -1.47 -30.24
CA LEU A 284 -11.50 -0.55 -29.58
C LEU A 284 -12.22 0.48 -28.70
N LEU A 285 -13.37 1.00 -29.13
CA LEU A 285 -14.20 1.90 -28.32
C LEU A 285 -14.77 1.18 -27.09
N ALA A 286 -15.24 -0.06 -27.25
CA ALA A 286 -15.67 -0.88 -26.11
C ALA A 286 -14.51 -1.13 -25.13
N ARG A 287 -13.30 -1.38 -25.64
CA ARG A 287 -12.09 -1.50 -24.81
C ARG A 287 -11.72 -0.21 -24.08
N ASP A 288 -11.91 0.96 -24.70
CA ASP A 288 -11.69 2.27 -24.06
C ASP A 288 -12.66 2.47 -22.88
N GLN A 289 -13.94 2.13 -23.08
CA GLN A 289 -14.96 2.18 -22.03
C GLN A 289 -14.66 1.19 -20.88
N ASP A 290 -14.21 -0.02 -21.21
CA ASP A 290 -13.71 -0.99 -20.23
C ASP A 290 -12.54 -0.40 -19.42
N LEU A 291 -11.57 0.24 -20.09
CA LEU A 291 -10.43 0.87 -19.43
C LEU A 291 -10.88 2.00 -18.48
N ALA A 292 -11.85 2.82 -18.88
CA ALA A 292 -12.41 3.87 -18.02
C ALA A 292 -13.09 3.30 -16.76
N THR A 293 -13.82 2.20 -16.91
CA THR A 293 -14.45 1.49 -15.79
C THR A 293 -13.40 0.93 -14.83
N VAL A 294 -12.37 0.27 -15.37
CA VAL A 294 -11.27 -0.29 -14.58
C VAL A 294 -10.44 0.81 -13.91
N ARG A 295 -10.17 1.92 -14.61
CA ARG A 295 -9.50 3.10 -14.05
C ARG A 295 -10.22 3.62 -12.81
N THR A 296 -11.55 3.72 -12.85
CA THR A 296 -12.34 4.18 -11.70
C THR A 296 -12.16 3.28 -10.48
N ARG A 297 -12.27 1.96 -10.68
CA ARG A 297 -12.05 0.97 -9.60
C ARG A 297 -10.62 1.01 -9.06
N LEU A 298 -9.64 1.21 -9.93
CA LEU A 298 -8.24 1.32 -9.53
C LEU A 298 -8.00 2.61 -8.75
N GLU A 299 -8.57 3.76 -9.15
CA GLU A 299 -8.47 5.00 -8.37
C GLU A 299 -9.09 4.90 -6.96
N GLU A 300 -10.22 4.18 -6.83
CA GLU A 300 -10.77 3.84 -5.51
C GLU A 300 -9.80 2.96 -4.71
N SER A 301 -9.22 1.96 -5.38
CA SER A 301 -8.21 1.07 -4.79
C SER A 301 -6.95 1.83 -4.38
N LYS A 302 -6.54 2.89 -5.09
CA LYS A 302 -5.40 3.74 -4.73
C LYS A 302 -5.62 4.48 -3.40
N LYS A 303 -6.85 4.93 -3.11
CA LYS A 303 -7.19 5.51 -1.80
C LYS A 303 -7.05 4.46 -0.68
N VAL A 304 -7.44 3.23 -0.97
CA VAL A 304 -7.28 2.09 -0.06
C VAL A 304 -5.79 1.77 0.15
N VAL A 305 -4.98 1.76 -0.90
CA VAL A 305 -3.50 1.59 -0.85
C VAL A 305 -2.86 2.65 0.05
N ALA A 306 -3.21 3.92 -0.12
CA ALA A 306 -2.72 5.00 0.74
C ALA A 306 -3.15 4.82 2.21
N SER A 307 -4.41 4.43 2.43
CA SER A 307 -4.91 4.11 3.77
C SER A 307 -4.15 2.94 4.40
N VAL A 308 -3.92 1.86 3.64
CA VAL A 308 -3.15 0.68 4.06
C VAL A 308 -1.75 1.09 4.49
N SER A 309 -1.05 1.88 3.67
CA SER A 309 0.30 2.36 3.97
C SER A 309 0.32 3.20 5.26
N SER A 310 -0.59 4.17 5.40
CA SER A 310 -0.71 4.98 6.62
C SER A 310 -1.01 4.13 7.86
N GLN A 311 -1.81 3.08 7.72
CA GLN A 311 -2.16 2.17 8.80
C GLN A 311 -0.99 1.27 9.19
N ILE A 312 -0.16 0.85 8.24
CA ILE A 312 1.09 0.13 8.51
C ILE A 312 2.06 1.02 9.30
N LEU A 313 2.11 2.32 9.02
CA LEU A 313 2.96 3.25 9.78
C LEU A 313 2.58 3.35 11.26
N ILE A 314 1.30 3.13 11.63
CA ILE A 314 0.89 3.04 13.04
C ILE A 314 1.58 1.85 13.71
N ILE A 315 1.66 0.70 13.02
CA ILE A 315 2.36 -0.49 13.52
C ILE A 315 3.86 -0.20 13.68
N VAL A 316 4.46 0.53 12.73
CA VAL A 316 5.85 0.99 12.79
C VAL A 316 6.10 1.85 14.04
N ASP A 317 5.21 2.79 14.35
CA ASP A 317 5.34 3.67 15.51
C ASP A 317 5.23 2.93 16.85
N ILE A 318 4.39 1.89 16.92
CA ILE A 318 4.31 1.01 18.09
C ILE A 318 5.65 0.31 18.31
N TRP A 319 6.18 -0.37 17.28
CA TRP A 319 7.47 -1.07 17.39
C TRP A 319 8.65 -0.14 17.67
N LYS A 320 8.62 1.07 17.11
CA LYS A 320 9.60 2.12 17.43
C LYS A 320 9.52 2.53 18.90
N THR A 321 8.32 2.71 19.44
CA THR A 321 8.14 3.07 20.85
C THR A 321 8.67 1.96 21.77
N ILE A 322 8.29 0.70 21.49
CA ILE A 322 8.78 -0.47 22.21
C ILE A 322 10.32 -0.53 22.19
N ASN A 323 10.92 -0.36 21.00
CA ASN A 323 12.38 -0.35 20.84
C ASN A 323 13.04 0.74 21.68
N LEU A 324 12.51 1.97 21.67
CA LEU A 324 13.06 3.09 22.45
C LEU A 324 12.95 2.85 23.97
N ASP A 325 11.85 2.26 24.43
CA ASP A 325 11.64 1.93 25.83
C ASP A 325 12.61 0.84 26.29
N MET A 326 12.75 -0.24 25.50
CA MET A 326 13.72 -1.31 25.76
C MET A 326 15.16 -0.79 25.79
N HIS A 327 15.54 0.06 24.83
CA HIS A 327 16.88 0.66 24.77
C HIS A 327 17.17 1.58 25.96
N SER A 328 16.20 2.42 26.33
CA SER A 328 16.34 3.34 27.46
C SER A 328 16.51 2.59 28.78
N LEU A 329 15.83 1.46 28.93
CA LEU A 329 16.00 0.57 30.06
C LEU A 329 17.40 -0.05 30.07
N ASP A 330 17.85 -0.64 28.96
CA ASP A 330 19.17 -1.27 28.87
C ASP A 330 20.27 -0.28 29.29
N GLN A 331 20.21 0.96 28.80
CA GLN A 331 21.15 2.02 29.22
C GLN A 331 21.06 2.31 30.73
N ALA A 332 19.85 2.43 31.27
CA ALA A 332 19.65 2.76 32.68
C ALA A 332 20.16 1.65 33.61
N LEU A 333 19.87 0.39 33.28
CA LEU A 333 20.32 -0.78 34.02
C LEU A 333 21.85 -0.96 33.89
N SER A 334 22.38 -0.88 32.67
CA SER A 334 23.82 -1.02 32.40
C SER A 334 24.66 0.03 33.12
N SER A 335 24.20 1.28 33.18
CA SER A 335 24.91 2.36 33.88
C SER A 335 24.90 2.13 35.40
N GLN A 336 23.77 1.74 35.97
CA GLN A 336 23.70 1.50 37.42
C GLN A 336 24.49 0.27 37.87
N LEU A 337 24.43 -0.82 37.11
CA LEU A 337 25.15 -2.06 37.45
C LEU A 337 26.68 -1.93 37.32
N LYS A 338 27.18 -1.01 36.46
CA LYS A 338 28.62 -0.75 36.31
C LYS A 338 29.20 0.13 37.41
N ASP A 339 28.50 1.19 37.80
CA ASP A 339 29.05 2.24 38.66
C ASP A 339 28.77 2.03 40.16
N ASN A 340 27.73 1.25 40.50
CA ASN A 340 27.39 0.99 41.90
C ASN A 340 26.72 -0.39 42.09
N PRO A 341 27.46 -1.43 42.51
CA PRO A 341 26.90 -2.77 42.72
C PRO A 341 25.93 -2.85 43.92
N VAL A 342 25.79 -1.77 44.70
CA VAL A 342 24.86 -1.69 45.82
C VAL A 342 23.50 -1.18 45.33
N ILE A 343 22.51 -2.08 45.36
CA ILE A 343 21.12 -1.78 45.01
C ILE A 343 20.52 -0.83 46.05
N THR A 344 20.38 0.44 45.67
CA THR A 344 19.80 1.45 46.55
C THR A 344 18.28 1.33 46.63
N LYS A 345 17.67 1.75 47.75
CA LYS A 345 16.21 1.87 47.89
C LYS A 345 15.55 2.71 46.78
N PHE A 346 16.26 3.72 46.27
CA PHE A 346 15.79 4.53 45.15
C PHE A 346 15.80 3.75 43.83
N PHE A 347 16.80 2.89 43.60
CA PHE A 347 16.80 1.97 42.46
C PHE A 347 15.66 0.96 42.54
N LEU A 348 15.40 0.38 43.72
CA LEU A 348 14.25 -0.51 43.92
C LEU A 348 12.91 0.17 43.60
N LYS A 349 12.75 1.45 43.96
CA LYS A 349 11.56 2.22 43.54
C LYS A 349 11.47 2.41 42.03
N LYS A 350 12.59 2.70 41.35
CA LYS A 350 12.63 2.79 39.88
C LYS A 350 12.28 1.46 39.22
N LEU A 351 12.74 0.34 39.78
CA LEU A 351 12.38 -1.00 39.34
C LEU A 351 10.88 -1.27 39.54
N GLY A 352 10.28 -0.80 40.63
CA GLY A 352 8.83 -0.85 40.84
C GLY A 352 8.05 -0.07 39.77
N VAL A 353 8.50 1.11 39.39
CA VAL A 353 7.90 1.88 38.27
C VAL A 353 8.07 1.13 36.95
N ALA A 354 9.27 0.60 36.69
CA ALA A 354 9.55 -0.18 35.49
C ALA A 354 8.65 -1.43 35.41
N LYS A 355 8.45 -2.13 36.54
CA LYS A 355 7.53 -3.27 36.66
C LYS A 355 6.12 -2.91 36.22
N GLU A 356 5.59 -1.77 36.67
CA GLU A 356 4.23 -1.32 36.29
C GLU A 356 4.14 -0.95 34.80
N ILE A 357 5.18 -0.32 34.25
CA ILE A 357 5.30 -0.06 32.81
C ILE A 357 5.31 -1.38 32.02
N TYR A 358 6.08 -2.38 32.47
CA TYR A 358 6.14 -3.69 31.81
C TYR A 358 4.85 -4.47 31.93
N HIS A 359 4.17 -4.40 33.07
CA HIS A 359 2.86 -4.98 33.20
C HIS A 359 1.88 -4.37 32.21
N HIS A 360 1.90 -3.04 32.05
CA HIS A 360 1.06 -2.36 31.06
C HIS A 360 1.41 -2.74 29.62
N LEU A 361 2.71 -2.79 29.28
CA LEU A 361 3.18 -3.19 27.96
C LEU A 361 2.85 -4.66 27.65
N THR A 362 2.94 -5.53 28.66
CA THR A 362 2.51 -6.92 28.58
C THR A 362 1.02 -7.00 28.23
N LEU A 363 0.15 -6.28 28.94
CA LEU A 363 -1.28 -6.26 28.66
C LEU A 363 -1.59 -5.74 27.25
N LEU A 364 -0.88 -4.71 26.80
CA LEU A 364 -1.00 -4.17 25.44
C LEU A 364 -0.63 -5.21 24.37
N LEU A 365 0.50 -5.89 24.55
CA LEU A 365 0.98 -6.92 23.62
C LEU A 365 0.10 -8.18 23.63
N GLU A 366 -0.38 -8.61 24.79
CA GLU A 366 -1.35 -9.71 24.91
C GLU A 366 -2.64 -9.38 24.18
N THR A 367 -3.20 -8.18 24.44
CA THR A 367 -4.40 -7.72 23.75
C THR A 367 -4.14 -7.64 22.23
N TYR A 368 -2.95 -7.21 21.82
CA TYR A 368 -2.58 -7.16 20.40
C TYR A 368 -2.58 -8.56 19.77
N VAL A 369 -1.96 -9.54 20.43
CA VAL A 369 -1.91 -10.93 19.98
C VAL A 369 -3.32 -11.51 19.90
N GLU A 370 -4.12 -11.36 20.95
CA GLU A 370 -5.50 -11.85 20.99
C GLU A 370 -6.38 -11.27 19.89
N GLN A 371 -6.37 -9.95 19.74
CA GLN A 371 -7.24 -9.27 18.79
C GLN A 371 -6.79 -9.50 17.33
N THR A 372 -5.49 -9.64 17.09
CA THR A 372 -4.96 -9.97 15.76
C THR A 372 -5.26 -11.42 15.40
N ASN A 373 -5.12 -12.37 16.33
CA ASN A 373 -5.51 -13.76 16.11
C ASN A 373 -7.02 -13.88 15.86
N ALA A 374 -7.86 -13.13 16.58
CA ALA A 374 -9.28 -13.07 16.33
C ALA A 374 -9.63 -12.44 14.96
N ALA A 375 -8.77 -11.53 14.46
CA ALA A 375 -8.91 -10.94 13.12
C ALA A 375 -8.40 -11.84 11.99
N ASN A 376 -7.52 -12.78 12.31
CA ASN A 376 -6.91 -13.70 11.36
C ASN A 376 -7.01 -15.12 11.93
N PRO A 377 -8.22 -15.72 11.94
CA PRO A 377 -8.36 -17.11 12.36
C PRO A 377 -7.56 -17.96 11.38
N VAL A 378 -6.34 -18.33 11.79
CA VAL A 378 -5.54 -19.31 11.08
C VAL A 378 -6.40 -20.57 11.05
N ASN A 379 -6.86 -20.97 9.86
CA ASN A 379 -7.54 -22.25 9.71
C ASN A 379 -6.53 -23.32 10.16
N PRO A 380 -6.76 -24.00 11.31
CA PRO A 380 -5.85 -25.05 11.73
C PRO A 380 -5.90 -26.13 10.65
N LYS A 381 -4.77 -26.34 9.98
CA LYS A 381 -4.59 -27.46 9.05
C LYS A 381 -4.46 -28.76 9.82
#